data_AF-A0A968D621-F1
#
_entry.id   AF-A0A968D621-F1
#
_cell.length_a   1.000
_cell.length_b   1.000
_cell.length_c   1.000
_cell.angle_alpha   90.00
_cell.angle_beta   90.00
_cell.angle_gamma   90.00
#
_symmetry.space_group_name_H-M   'P 1'
#
loop_
_entity.id
_entity.type
_entity.pdbx_description
1 polymer ?
#
loop_
_entity_poly.entity_id
_entity_poly.type
_entity_poly.pdbx_seq_one_letter_code
_entity_poly.pdbx_strand_id
1 'polypeptide(L)'
;MSIALTDTDPNLVAEMTNRLAEIFIEHTTRLKNEGITSKRQILENQLKIAEQQLAESDRALKQYKERYSTYLDPNAQSQTNELASLQNQHRRLTDVISTLNDLLAKKDEEESVATNGGSEDFEESSTRFVMIQVANLAVFDNDATMLVYRQQLKDLENTWNNIATRYTPENPKAKETLAEIKQLHKKIESRAQAKIVELKNELATVTQESKSLDGELKQLPTQELQLSELTRNNKVL
;
A
#
# COMPACT_ATOMS: atom_id res chain seq x y z
N MET A 1 -31.03 -5.15 12.48
CA MET A 1 -32.04 -4.65 11.52
C MET A 1 -33.35 -5.34 11.79
N SER A 2 -34.45 -4.60 11.86
CA SER A 2 -35.81 -5.15 11.89
C SER A 2 -36.53 -4.72 10.62
N ILE A 3 -36.97 -5.68 9.82
CA ILE A 3 -37.82 -5.42 8.66
C ILE A 3 -39.26 -5.57 9.16
N ALA A 4 -40.05 -4.51 9.07
CA ALA A 4 -41.46 -4.52 9.44
C ALA A 4 -42.32 -4.40 8.18
N LEU A 5 -43.06 -5.46 7.87
CA LEU A 5 -44.06 -5.48 6.80
C LEU A 5 -45.43 -5.57 7.46
N THR A 6 -46.31 -4.63 7.14
CA THR A 6 -47.68 -4.58 7.69
C THR A 6 -48.66 -4.90 6.57
N ASP A 7 -49.35 -6.04 6.68
CA ASP A 7 -50.42 -6.43 5.76
C ASP A 7 -51.57 -7.08 6.55
N THR A 8 -52.73 -7.14 5.92
CA THR A 8 -53.97 -7.72 6.41
C THR A 8 -53.97 -9.25 6.40
N ASP A 9 -53.14 -9.88 5.56
CA ASP A 9 -52.98 -11.33 5.49
C ASP A 9 -51.72 -11.81 6.23
N PRO A 10 -51.86 -12.43 7.41
CA PRO A 10 -50.73 -12.87 8.23
C PRO A 10 -49.85 -13.95 7.55
N ASN A 11 -50.39 -14.73 6.62
CA ASN A 11 -49.60 -15.73 5.89
C ASN A 11 -48.71 -15.07 4.83
N LEU A 12 -49.26 -14.08 4.12
CA LEU A 12 -48.52 -13.29 3.13
C LEU A 12 -47.38 -12.49 3.78
N VAL A 13 -47.63 -11.90 4.96
CA VAL A 13 -46.61 -11.18 5.73
C VAL A 13 -45.46 -12.09 6.13
N ALA A 14 -45.77 -13.29 6.64
CA ALA A 14 -44.76 -14.26 7.05
C ALA A 14 -43.91 -14.73 5.86
N GLU A 15 -44.55 -15.05 4.72
CA GLU A 15 -43.85 -15.48 3.51
C GLU A 15 -42.93 -14.39 2.95
N MET A 16 -43.44 -13.16 2.83
CA MET A 16 -42.68 -12.02 2.32
C MET A 16 -41.54 -11.62 3.25
N THR A 17 -41.76 -11.63 4.57
CA THR A 17 -40.72 -11.30 5.55
C THR A 17 -39.62 -12.36 5.57
N ASN A 18 -39.99 -13.65 5.50
CA ASN A 18 -39.03 -14.75 5.40
C ASN A 18 -38.24 -14.66 4.10
N ARG A 19 -38.90 -14.35 2.97
CA ARG A 19 -38.23 -14.20 1.67
C ARG A 19 -37.26 -13.01 1.65
N LEU A 20 -37.64 -11.89 2.25
CA LEU A 20 -36.77 -10.72 2.43
C LEU A 20 -35.57 -11.03 3.31
N ALA A 21 -35.76 -11.76 4.41
CA ALA A 21 -34.67 -12.20 5.26
C ALA A 21 -33.69 -13.12 4.52
N GLU A 22 -34.22 -14.03 3.69
CA GLU A 22 -33.42 -14.96 2.89
C GLU A 22 -32.58 -14.24 1.82
N ILE A 23 -33.20 -13.31 1.08
CA ILE A 23 -32.50 -12.45 0.10
C ILE A 23 -31.42 -11.61 0.80
N PHE A 24 -31.72 -11.06 1.97
CA PHE A 24 -30.77 -10.25 2.72
C PHE A 24 -29.56 -11.08 3.22
N ILE A 25 -29.80 -12.30 3.71
CA ILE A 25 -28.74 -13.23 4.11
C ILE A 25 -27.89 -13.63 2.91
N GLU A 26 -28.51 -13.95 1.77
CA GLU A 26 -27.83 -14.31 0.53
C GLU A 26 -26.96 -13.15 0.03
N HIS A 27 -27.51 -11.93 0.01
CA HIS A 27 -26.81 -10.73 -0.40
C HIS A 27 -25.63 -10.42 0.53
N THR A 28 -25.83 -10.46 1.84
CA THR A 28 -24.77 -10.21 2.82
C THR A 28 -23.65 -11.25 2.73
N THR A 29 -24.00 -12.51 2.46
CA THR A 29 -23.03 -13.60 2.28
C THR A 29 -22.24 -13.44 0.97
N ARG A 30 -22.91 -13.05 -0.12
CA ARG A 30 -22.27 -12.72 -1.40
C ARG A 30 -21.27 -11.56 -1.24
N LEU A 31 -21.69 -10.47 -0.60
CA LEU A 31 -20.83 -9.31 -0.32
C LEU A 31 -19.61 -9.66 0.53
N LYS A 32 -19.78 -10.51 1.54
CA LYS A 32 -18.67 -11.00 2.38
C LYS A 32 -17.67 -11.82 1.55
N ASN A 33 -18.17 -12.65 0.63
CA ASN A 33 -17.33 -13.48 -0.25
C ASN A 33 -16.62 -12.63 -1.32
N GLU A 34 -17.26 -11.58 -1.85
CA GLU A 34 -16.64 -10.60 -2.75
C GLU A 34 -15.52 -9.85 -2.03
N GLY A 35 -15.72 -9.43 -0.78
CA GLY A 35 -14.67 -8.83 0.05
C GLY A 35 -13.47 -9.76 0.29
N ILE A 36 -13.69 -11.06 0.50
CA ILE A 36 -12.61 -12.06 0.63
C ILE A 36 -11.89 -12.28 -0.71
N THR A 37 -12.63 -12.29 -1.82
CA THR A 37 -12.07 -12.44 -3.16
C THR A 37 -11.19 -11.24 -3.52
N SER A 38 -11.66 -10.03 -3.24
CA SER A 38 -10.88 -8.80 -3.38
C SER A 38 -9.61 -8.80 -2.53
N LYS A 39 -9.67 -9.30 -1.29
CA LYS A 39 -8.48 -9.48 -0.44
C LYS A 39 -7.48 -10.46 -1.06
N ARG A 40 -7.95 -11.58 -1.59
CA ARG A 40 -7.11 -12.58 -2.26
C ARG A 40 -6.44 -12.00 -3.50
N GLN A 41 -7.19 -11.26 -4.32
CA GLN A 41 -6.71 -10.68 -5.57
C GLN A 41 -5.67 -9.58 -5.34
N ILE A 42 -5.81 -8.78 -4.27
CA ILE A 42 -4.78 -7.81 -3.87
C ILE A 42 -3.49 -8.55 -3.47
N LEU A 43 -3.58 -9.56 -2.61
CA LEU A 43 -2.40 -10.31 -2.16
C LEU A 43 -1.72 -11.06 -3.32
N GLU A 44 -2.48 -11.62 -4.25
CA GLU A 44 -1.97 -12.26 -5.47
C GLU A 44 -1.24 -11.25 -6.38
N ASN A 45 -1.80 -10.05 -6.57
CA ASN A 45 -1.14 -9.00 -7.35
C ASN A 45 0.13 -8.50 -6.67
N GLN A 46 0.11 -8.29 -5.36
CA GLN A 46 1.30 -7.88 -4.59
C GLN A 46 2.40 -8.93 -4.65
N LEU A 47 2.04 -10.22 -4.53
CA LEU A 47 2.97 -11.33 -4.65
C LEU A 47 3.62 -11.36 -6.05
N LYS A 48 2.81 -11.23 -7.10
CA LYS A 48 3.29 -11.25 -8.49
C LYS A 48 4.25 -10.09 -8.78
N ILE A 49 3.94 -8.89 -8.30
CA ILE A 49 4.81 -7.71 -8.47
C ILE A 49 6.14 -7.95 -7.74
N ALA A 50 6.10 -8.44 -6.50
CA ALA A 50 7.30 -8.74 -5.72
C ALA A 50 8.18 -9.81 -6.39
N GLU A 51 7.59 -10.87 -6.94
CA GLU A 51 8.31 -11.92 -7.67
C GLU A 51 8.99 -11.39 -8.95
N GLN A 52 8.28 -10.56 -9.72
CA GLN A 52 8.83 -9.96 -10.93
C GLN A 52 10.01 -9.03 -10.62
N GLN A 53 9.87 -8.18 -9.60
CA GLN A 53 10.92 -7.25 -9.18
C GLN A 53 12.15 -7.99 -8.63
N LEU A 54 11.96 -9.10 -7.91
CA LEU A 54 13.06 -9.95 -7.45
C LEU A 54 13.82 -10.57 -8.63
N ALA A 55 13.11 -11.08 -9.64
CA ALA A 55 13.73 -11.66 -10.82
C ALA A 55 14.50 -10.61 -11.65
N GLU A 56 13.97 -9.40 -11.79
CA GLU A 56 14.68 -8.28 -12.44
C GLU A 56 15.90 -7.84 -11.63
N SER A 57 15.79 -7.80 -10.32
CA SER A 57 16.87 -7.52 -9.38
C SER A 57 18.06 -8.47 -9.58
N ASP A 58 17.80 -9.77 -9.57
CA ASP A 58 18.83 -10.79 -9.70
C ASP A 58 19.51 -10.74 -11.07
N ARG A 59 18.74 -10.47 -12.13
CA ARG A 59 19.29 -10.27 -13.48
C ARG A 59 20.18 -9.04 -13.56
N ALA A 60 19.74 -7.91 -13.04
CA ALA A 60 20.53 -6.67 -13.03
C ALA A 60 21.84 -6.84 -12.26
N LEU A 61 21.78 -7.49 -11.09
CA LEU A 61 22.95 -7.75 -10.25
C LEU A 61 23.92 -8.73 -10.90
N LYS A 62 23.41 -9.77 -11.57
CA LYS A 62 24.23 -10.72 -12.34
C LYS A 62 24.93 -10.04 -13.51
N GLN A 63 24.21 -9.27 -14.33
CA GLN A 63 24.79 -8.54 -15.47
C GLN A 63 25.84 -7.52 -15.01
N TYR A 64 25.58 -6.83 -13.90
CA TYR A 64 26.54 -5.90 -13.33
C TYR A 64 27.81 -6.63 -12.87
N LYS A 65 27.67 -7.71 -12.09
CA LYS A 65 28.83 -8.52 -11.66
C LYS A 65 29.62 -9.05 -12.85
N GLU A 66 28.97 -9.60 -13.87
CA GLU A 66 29.63 -10.09 -15.08
C GLU A 66 30.39 -8.98 -15.83
N ARG A 67 29.85 -7.75 -15.85
CA ARG A 67 30.45 -6.61 -16.56
C ARG A 67 31.69 -6.04 -15.85
N TYR A 68 31.73 -6.11 -14.51
CA TYR A 68 32.78 -5.47 -13.71
C TYR A 68 33.70 -6.47 -12.97
N SER A 69 33.42 -7.79 -12.99
CA SER A 69 34.17 -8.82 -12.24
C SER A 69 35.65 -8.95 -12.60
N THR A 70 36.13 -8.42 -13.73
CA THR A 70 37.46 -8.78 -14.23
C THR A 70 38.59 -7.88 -13.72
N TYR A 71 38.31 -6.67 -13.19
CA TYR A 71 39.35 -5.71 -12.75
C TYR A 71 38.84 -4.68 -11.72
N LEU A 72 38.24 -5.09 -10.60
CA LEU A 72 37.82 -4.12 -9.57
C LEU A 72 38.93 -3.91 -8.54
N ASP A 73 39.56 -2.74 -8.58
CA ASP A 73 40.24 -2.11 -7.43
C ASP A 73 39.32 -2.23 -6.17
N PRO A 74 39.84 -2.53 -4.97
CA PRO A 74 39.07 -2.51 -3.72
C PRO A 74 38.13 -1.31 -3.54
N ASN A 75 38.50 -0.13 -4.05
CA ASN A 75 37.65 1.07 -4.03
C ASN A 75 36.44 0.94 -4.95
N ALA A 76 36.63 0.41 -6.15
CA ALA A 76 35.56 0.19 -7.11
C ALA A 76 34.56 -0.87 -6.61
N GLN A 77 35.05 -1.91 -5.91
CA GLN A 77 34.20 -2.91 -5.27
C GLN A 77 33.30 -2.30 -4.18
N SER A 78 33.81 -1.34 -3.40
CA SER A 78 33.02 -0.62 -2.38
C SER A 78 31.92 0.23 -3.03
N GLN A 79 32.26 1.00 -4.07
CA GLN A 79 31.31 1.84 -4.81
C GLN A 79 30.23 0.99 -5.51
N THR A 80 30.58 -0.18 -6.04
CA THR A 80 29.61 -1.14 -6.57
C THR A 80 28.62 -1.61 -5.50
N ASN A 81 29.10 -1.94 -4.30
CA ASN A 81 28.24 -2.41 -3.21
C ASN A 81 27.30 -1.29 -2.73
N GLU A 82 27.81 -0.07 -2.64
CA GLU A 82 27.01 1.12 -2.33
C GLU A 82 25.95 1.40 -3.39
N LEU A 83 26.30 1.32 -4.68
CA LEU A 83 25.35 1.46 -5.78
C LEU A 83 24.24 0.40 -5.71
N ALA A 84 24.60 -0.86 -5.42
CA ALA A 84 23.61 -1.93 -5.24
C ALA A 84 22.68 -1.66 -4.04
N SER A 85 23.20 -1.08 -2.95
CA SER A 85 22.40 -0.66 -1.80
C SER A 85 21.42 0.46 -2.17
N LEU A 86 21.90 1.51 -2.85
CA LEU A 86 21.07 2.63 -3.31
C LEU A 86 19.99 2.17 -4.29
N GLN A 87 20.31 1.24 -5.20
CA GLN A 87 19.32 0.65 -6.11
C GLN A 87 18.25 -0.15 -5.36
N ASN A 88 18.62 -0.90 -4.33
CA ASN A 88 17.66 -1.60 -3.48
C ASN A 88 16.77 -0.63 -2.70
N GLN A 89 17.33 0.46 -2.19
CA GLN A 89 16.56 1.51 -1.52
C GLN A 89 15.60 2.20 -2.50
N HIS A 90 16.06 2.54 -3.71
CA HIS A 90 15.22 3.12 -4.76
C HIS A 90 14.00 2.24 -5.06
N ARG A 91 14.22 0.92 -5.25
CA ARG A 91 13.12 -0.03 -5.49
C ARG A 91 12.13 -0.05 -4.34
N ARG A 92 12.61 -0.26 -3.11
CA ARG A 92 11.77 -0.28 -1.91
C ARG A 92 10.92 0.98 -1.77
N LEU A 93 11.52 2.16 -1.96
CA LEU A 93 10.79 3.43 -1.90
C LEU A 93 9.74 3.53 -3.00
N THR A 94 10.08 3.11 -4.23
CA THR A 94 9.14 3.09 -5.37
C THR A 94 7.95 2.18 -5.08
N ASP A 95 8.18 0.98 -4.54
CA ASP A 95 7.14 -0.02 -4.24
C ASP A 95 6.20 0.46 -3.12
N VAL A 96 6.76 1.09 -2.09
CA VAL A 96 5.96 1.67 -1.01
C VAL A 96 5.10 2.82 -1.54
N ILE A 97 5.66 3.69 -2.38
CA ILE A 97 4.93 4.79 -3.02
C ILE A 97 3.80 4.24 -3.90
N SER A 98 4.06 3.24 -4.73
CA SER A 98 3.02 2.65 -5.60
C SER A 98 1.92 2.01 -4.76
N THR A 99 2.28 1.22 -3.74
CA THR A 99 1.32 0.57 -2.85
C THR A 99 0.42 1.59 -2.13
N LEU A 100 1.00 2.69 -1.65
CA LEU A 100 0.21 3.76 -1.03
C LEU A 100 -0.73 4.44 -2.03
N ASN A 101 -0.27 4.74 -3.25
CA ASN A 101 -1.13 5.33 -4.28
C ASN A 101 -2.25 4.37 -4.71
N ASP A 102 -1.97 3.08 -4.86
CA ASP A 102 -2.96 2.07 -5.24
C ASP A 102 -4.05 1.93 -4.18
N LEU A 103 -3.68 1.94 -2.90
CA LEU A 103 -4.65 1.92 -1.80
C LEU A 103 -5.50 3.20 -1.75
N LEU A 104 -4.89 4.37 -1.95
CA LEU A 104 -5.65 5.62 -1.98
C LEU A 104 -6.59 5.70 -3.20
N ALA A 105 -6.11 5.31 -4.38
CA ALA A 105 -6.91 5.25 -5.60
C ALA A 105 -8.09 4.27 -5.46
N LYS A 106 -7.87 3.12 -4.82
CA LYS A 106 -8.93 2.17 -4.53
C LYS A 106 -10.01 2.76 -3.61
N LYS A 107 -9.62 3.54 -2.60
CA LYS A 107 -10.59 4.26 -1.76
C LYS A 107 -11.39 5.28 -2.58
N ASP A 108 -10.75 6.03 -3.47
CA ASP A 108 -11.44 7.00 -4.33
C ASP A 108 -12.38 6.30 -5.35
N GLU A 109 -11.99 5.13 -5.87
CA GLU A 109 -12.86 4.29 -6.72
C GLU A 109 -14.09 3.78 -5.95
N GLU A 110 -13.89 3.28 -4.73
CA GLU A 110 -14.98 2.81 -3.85
C GLU A 110 -15.93 3.95 -3.43
N GLU A 111 -15.41 5.16 -3.20
CA GLU A 111 -16.20 6.37 -2.94
C GLU A 111 -17.00 6.82 -4.18
N SER A 112 -16.46 6.61 -5.39
CA SER A 112 -17.15 6.97 -6.64
C SER A 112 -18.31 6.02 -7.01
N VAL A 113 -18.18 4.71 -6.75
CA VAL A 113 -19.23 3.72 -7.03
C VAL A 113 -20.49 3.97 -6.19
N ALA A 114 -20.34 4.55 -5.00
CA ALA A 114 -21.44 4.91 -4.11
C ALA A 114 -22.39 5.96 -4.72
N THR A 115 -21.88 6.91 -5.50
CA THR A 115 -22.73 7.93 -6.13
C THR A 115 -23.66 7.39 -7.23
N ASN A 116 -23.44 6.17 -7.72
CA ASN A 116 -24.20 5.56 -8.82
C ASN A 116 -25.16 4.42 -8.40
N GLY A 117 -25.45 4.25 -7.09
CA GLY A 117 -26.52 3.36 -6.62
C GLY A 117 -26.10 2.26 -5.63
N GLY A 118 -24.95 2.39 -4.97
CA GLY A 118 -24.57 1.52 -3.85
C GLY A 118 -25.30 1.88 -2.56
N SER A 119 -25.58 0.89 -1.70
CA SER A 119 -26.08 1.14 -0.33
C SER A 119 -24.99 1.78 0.54
N GLU A 120 -25.31 2.85 1.28
CA GLU A 120 -24.38 3.56 2.18
C GLU A 120 -23.61 2.62 3.15
N ASP A 121 -24.25 1.54 3.62
CA ASP A 121 -23.64 0.53 4.50
C ASP A 121 -22.44 -0.22 3.88
N PHE A 122 -22.40 -0.36 2.55
CA PHE A 122 -21.33 -1.05 1.82
C PHE A 122 -20.11 -0.15 1.58
N GLU A 123 -20.36 1.14 1.33
CA GLU A 123 -19.33 2.17 1.15
C GLU A 123 -18.51 2.34 2.44
N GLU A 124 -19.19 2.46 3.58
CA GLU A 124 -18.52 2.62 4.87
C GLU A 124 -17.68 1.39 5.22
N SER A 125 -18.13 0.19 4.86
CA SER A 125 -17.41 -1.05 5.17
C SER A 125 -16.14 -1.22 4.31
N SER A 126 -16.18 -0.82 3.04
CA SER A 126 -15.04 -0.96 2.13
C SER A 126 -13.99 0.14 2.39
N THR A 127 -14.43 1.38 2.57
CA THR A 127 -13.56 2.51 2.93
C THR A 127 -12.83 2.27 4.26
N ARG A 128 -13.53 1.73 5.27
CA ARG A 128 -12.91 1.31 6.54
C ARG A 128 -11.80 0.29 6.33
N PHE A 129 -12.04 -0.72 5.48
CA PHE A 129 -11.05 -1.75 5.22
C PHE A 129 -9.79 -1.20 4.52
N VAL A 130 -9.96 -0.30 3.54
CA VAL A 130 -8.82 0.34 2.87
C VAL A 130 -8.03 1.21 3.84
N MET A 131 -8.70 1.99 4.69
CA MET A 131 -8.03 2.87 5.66
C MET A 131 -7.29 2.10 6.75
N ILE A 132 -7.80 0.95 7.19
CA ILE A 132 -7.08 0.04 8.08
C ILE A 132 -5.81 -0.50 7.42
N GLN A 133 -5.86 -0.83 6.12
CA GLN A 133 -4.68 -1.29 5.39
C GLN A 133 -3.63 -0.19 5.25
N VAL A 134 -4.05 1.01 4.81
CA VAL A 134 -3.16 2.18 4.73
C VAL A 134 -2.51 2.42 6.09
N ALA A 135 -3.32 2.38 7.16
CA ALA A 135 -2.80 2.60 8.49
C ALA A 135 -1.73 1.58 8.86
N ASN A 136 -1.96 0.28 8.61
CA ASN A 136 -1.08 -0.82 9.01
C ASN A 136 0.15 -1.07 8.13
N LEU A 137 0.42 -0.24 7.13
CA LEU A 137 1.64 -0.39 6.32
C LEU A 137 2.91 -0.17 7.15
N ALA A 138 3.92 -1.02 6.94
CA ALA A 138 5.18 -1.00 7.68
C ALA A 138 5.94 0.34 7.60
N VAL A 139 5.71 1.11 6.53
CA VAL A 139 6.29 2.47 6.37
C VAL A 139 5.91 3.42 7.51
N PHE A 140 4.82 3.15 8.22
CA PHE A 140 4.33 3.95 9.33
C PHE A 140 4.71 3.41 10.71
N ASP A 141 5.49 2.34 10.81
CA ASP A 141 5.81 1.74 12.12
C ASP A 141 6.65 2.66 13.01
N ASN A 142 7.42 3.57 12.39
CA ASN A 142 8.17 4.62 13.09
C ASN A 142 7.44 5.97 13.15
N ASP A 143 6.17 6.02 12.72
CA ASP A 143 5.36 7.24 12.72
C ASP A 143 4.43 7.29 13.94
N ALA A 144 4.83 8.06 14.95
CA ALA A 144 4.07 8.22 16.19
C ALA A 144 2.62 8.68 15.95
N THR A 145 2.38 9.52 14.95
CA THR A 145 1.03 10.02 14.64
C THR A 145 0.17 8.92 14.08
N MET A 146 0.70 8.11 13.16
CA MET A 146 -0.03 6.97 12.60
C MET A 146 -0.27 5.87 13.62
N LEU A 147 0.65 5.65 14.56
CA LEU A 147 0.42 4.71 15.67
C LEU A 147 -0.78 5.14 16.52
N VAL A 148 -0.92 6.44 16.80
CA VAL A 148 -2.10 6.99 17.49
C VAL A 148 -3.36 6.79 16.65
N TYR A 149 -3.32 7.06 15.35
CA TYR A 149 -4.48 6.87 14.48
C TYR A 149 -4.90 5.40 14.36
N ARG A 150 -3.95 4.46 14.27
CA ARG A 150 -4.22 3.01 14.30
C ARG A 150 -4.98 2.62 15.56
N GLN A 151 -4.52 3.10 16.71
CA GLN A 151 -5.13 2.78 18.00
C GLN A 151 -6.54 3.39 18.11
N GLN A 152 -6.69 4.68 17.76
CA GLN A 152 -8.00 5.35 17.75
C GLN A 152 -8.98 4.66 16.80
N LEU A 153 -8.52 4.25 15.61
CA LEU A 153 -9.37 3.57 14.64
C LEU A 153 -9.84 2.23 15.21
N LYS A 154 -8.94 1.46 15.81
CA LYS A 154 -9.28 0.18 16.46
C LYS A 154 -10.32 0.37 17.58
N ASP A 155 -10.17 1.41 18.41
CA ASP A 155 -11.08 1.68 19.51
C ASP A 155 -12.46 2.13 19.02
N LEU A 156 -12.51 2.97 17.99
CA LEU A 156 -13.75 3.41 17.35
C LEU A 156 -14.46 2.24 16.65
N GLU A 157 -13.73 1.37 15.94
CA GLU A 157 -14.30 0.18 15.30
C GLU A 157 -14.88 -0.80 16.33
N ASN A 158 -14.19 -1.01 17.46
CA ASN A 158 -14.72 -1.81 18.55
C ASN A 158 -16.00 -1.21 19.13
N THR A 159 -16.01 0.12 19.31
CA THR A 159 -17.18 0.85 19.80
C THR A 159 -18.35 0.72 18.83
N TRP A 160 -18.11 0.90 17.53
CA TRP A 160 -19.11 0.73 16.49
C TRP A 160 -19.66 -0.70 16.46
N ASN A 161 -18.80 -1.71 16.47
CA ASN A 161 -19.21 -3.12 16.48
C ASN A 161 -20.07 -3.46 17.71
N ASN A 162 -19.74 -2.91 18.88
CA ASN A 162 -20.52 -3.08 20.11
C ASN A 162 -21.90 -2.39 20.03
N ILE A 163 -21.98 -1.23 19.37
CA ILE A 163 -23.25 -0.53 19.17
C ILE A 163 -24.08 -1.27 18.12
N ALA A 164 -23.50 -1.67 17.01
CA ALA A 164 -24.17 -2.38 15.91
C ALA A 164 -24.72 -3.76 16.32
N THR A 165 -24.09 -4.42 17.30
CA THR A 165 -24.59 -5.69 17.86
C THR A 165 -25.73 -5.50 18.86
N ARG A 166 -25.84 -4.34 19.52
CA ARG A 166 -26.81 -4.07 20.60
C ARG A 166 -27.97 -3.17 20.19
N TYR A 167 -27.80 -2.38 19.13
CA TYR A 167 -28.73 -1.34 18.70
C TYR A 167 -28.85 -1.33 17.17
N THR A 168 -29.89 -0.68 16.65
CA THR A 168 -30.01 -0.45 15.20
C THR A 168 -28.99 0.60 14.71
N PRO A 169 -28.56 0.53 13.43
CA PRO A 169 -27.64 1.52 12.83
C PRO A 169 -28.12 2.98 12.92
N GLU A 170 -29.41 3.20 13.13
CA GLU A 170 -30.00 4.53 13.29
C GLU A 170 -29.77 5.17 14.66
N ASN A 171 -29.15 4.46 15.62
CA ASN A 171 -28.85 5.00 16.93
C ASN A 171 -27.96 6.26 16.80
N PRO A 172 -28.31 7.40 17.45
CA PRO A 172 -27.51 8.62 17.41
C PRO A 172 -26.02 8.39 17.73
N LYS A 173 -25.72 7.49 18.68
CA LYS A 173 -24.34 7.14 19.04
C LYS A 173 -23.61 6.39 17.93
N ALA A 174 -24.31 5.56 17.17
CA ALA A 174 -23.71 4.87 16.01
C ALA A 174 -23.31 5.88 14.94
N LYS A 175 -24.18 6.86 14.66
CA LYS A 175 -23.93 7.94 13.70
C LYS A 175 -22.77 8.83 14.14
N GLU A 176 -22.68 9.16 15.42
CA GLU A 176 -21.55 9.90 15.99
C GLU A 176 -20.24 9.12 15.82
N THR A 177 -20.20 7.84 16.21
CA THR A 177 -19.00 7.00 16.05
C THR A 177 -18.59 6.87 14.57
N LEU A 178 -19.55 6.73 13.65
CA LEU A 178 -19.25 6.70 12.20
C LEU A 178 -18.68 8.03 11.70
N ALA A 179 -19.21 9.15 12.17
CA ALA A 179 -18.68 10.46 11.83
C ALA A 179 -17.23 10.64 12.34
N GLU A 180 -16.93 10.16 13.54
CA GLU A 180 -15.58 10.15 14.11
C GLU A 180 -14.63 9.26 13.29
N ILE A 181 -15.08 8.05 12.91
CA ILE A 181 -14.32 7.16 12.01
C ILE A 181 -14.02 7.86 10.68
N LYS A 182 -15.02 8.50 10.06
CA LYS A 182 -14.85 9.22 8.79
C LYS A 182 -13.87 10.39 8.91
N GLN A 183 -13.90 11.13 10.03
CA GLN A 183 -12.90 12.17 10.29
C GLN A 183 -11.50 11.60 10.49
N LEU A 184 -11.37 10.47 11.19
CA LEU A 184 -10.09 9.81 11.38
C LEU A 184 -9.52 9.26 10.07
N HIS A 185 -10.38 8.73 9.18
CA HIS A 185 -9.98 8.32 7.83
C HIS A 185 -9.36 9.49 7.05
N LYS A 186 -9.98 10.68 7.08
CA LYS A 186 -9.40 11.87 6.43
C LYS A 186 -8.02 12.25 7.00
N LYS A 187 -7.80 12.05 8.30
CA LYS A 187 -6.50 12.28 8.93
C LYS A 187 -5.47 11.25 8.50
N ILE A 188 -5.86 9.97 8.40
CA ILE A 188 -5.02 8.88 7.90
C ILE A 188 -4.63 9.14 6.45
N GLU A 189 -5.59 9.51 5.61
CA GLU A 189 -5.37 9.86 4.20
C GLU A 189 -4.41 11.03 4.06
N SER A 190 -4.64 12.13 4.77
CA SER A 190 -3.75 13.30 4.74
C SER A 190 -2.34 12.95 5.18
N ARG A 191 -2.18 12.10 6.22
CA ARG A 191 -0.87 11.65 6.67
C ARG A 191 -0.20 10.73 5.65
N ALA A 192 -0.97 9.87 4.99
CA ALA A 192 -0.46 9.00 3.92
C ALA A 192 0.01 9.80 2.71
N GLN A 193 -0.74 10.83 2.29
CA GLN A 193 -0.34 11.75 1.23
C GLN A 193 0.93 12.52 1.59
N ALA A 194 1.03 13.04 2.82
CA ALA A 194 2.24 13.67 3.32
C ALA A 194 3.43 12.70 3.28
N LYS A 195 3.22 11.44 3.67
CA LYS A 195 4.26 10.41 3.62
C LYS A 195 4.70 10.08 2.20
N ILE A 196 3.77 10.03 1.23
CA ILE A 196 4.12 9.87 -0.19
C ILE A 196 5.05 11.01 -0.65
N VAL A 197 4.77 12.26 -0.26
CA VAL A 197 5.63 13.40 -0.60
C VAL A 197 7.01 13.27 0.04
N GLU A 198 7.10 12.90 1.32
CA GLU A 198 8.37 12.61 2.00
C GLU A 198 9.18 11.53 1.26
N LEU A 199 8.55 10.41 0.92
CA LEU A 199 9.20 9.30 0.22
C LEU A 199 9.63 9.67 -1.20
N LYS A 200 8.86 10.51 -1.91
CA LYS A 200 9.25 11.00 -3.24
C LYS A 200 10.49 11.88 -3.18
N ASN A 201 10.62 12.70 -2.13
CA ASN A 201 11.82 13.50 -1.93
C ASN A 201 13.02 12.62 -1.60
N GLU A 202 12.86 11.60 -0.75
CA GLU A 202 13.90 10.62 -0.47
C GLU A 202 14.32 9.85 -1.74
N LEU A 203 13.35 9.41 -2.53
CA LEU A 203 13.59 8.74 -3.81
C LEU A 203 14.38 9.63 -4.77
N ALA A 204 14.08 10.92 -4.84
CA ALA A 204 14.80 11.86 -5.69
C ALA A 204 16.29 11.99 -5.26
N THR A 205 16.56 12.05 -3.96
CA THR A 205 17.92 12.06 -3.41
C THR A 205 18.66 10.77 -3.76
N VAL A 206 18.08 9.60 -3.46
CA VAL A 206 18.67 8.28 -3.77
C VAL A 206 18.93 8.12 -5.28
N THR A 207 18.01 8.62 -6.11
CA THR A 207 18.17 8.61 -7.58
C THR A 207 19.37 9.45 -8.01
N GLN A 208 19.55 10.63 -7.41
CA GLN A 208 20.66 11.52 -7.75
C GLN A 208 22.00 10.93 -7.31
N GLU A 209 22.08 10.37 -6.10
CA GLU A 209 23.27 9.69 -5.58
C GLU A 209 23.63 8.48 -6.44
N SER A 210 22.64 7.64 -6.79
CA SER A 210 22.86 6.48 -7.66
C SER A 210 23.38 6.88 -9.04
N LYS A 211 22.87 7.98 -9.63
CA LYS A 211 23.36 8.50 -10.91
C LYS A 211 24.79 9.04 -10.83
N SER A 212 25.13 9.74 -9.74
CA SER A 212 26.50 10.23 -9.54
C SER A 212 27.49 9.07 -9.45
N LEU A 213 27.17 8.09 -8.61
CA LEU A 213 28.02 6.92 -8.36
C LEU A 213 28.16 6.02 -9.60
N ASP A 214 27.07 5.81 -10.35
CA ASP A 214 27.12 5.12 -11.65
C ASP A 214 27.98 5.87 -12.69
N GLY A 215 27.94 7.21 -12.67
CA GLY A 215 28.80 8.06 -13.49
C GLY A 215 30.28 7.91 -13.16
N GLU A 216 30.63 7.92 -11.87
CA GLU A 216 32.00 7.71 -11.37
C GLU A 216 32.52 6.31 -11.75
N LEU A 217 31.72 5.27 -11.53
CA LEU A 217 32.07 3.89 -11.88
C LEU A 217 32.30 3.69 -13.38
N LYS A 218 31.61 4.43 -14.24
CA LYS A 218 31.85 4.41 -15.70
C LYS A 218 33.15 5.09 -16.12
N GLN A 219 33.69 6.00 -15.30
CA GLN A 219 34.92 6.71 -15.59
C GLN A 219 36.17 5.95 -15.13
N LEU A 220 36.05 5.05 -14.14
CA LEU A 220 37.16 4.24 -13.62
C LEU A 220 37.96 3.48 -14.69
N PRO A 221 37.32 2.77 -15.66
CA PRO A 221 38.08 2.04 -16.69
C PRO A 221 38.95 2.96 -17.55
N THR A 222 38.50 4.19 -17.79
CA THR A 222 39.23 5.20 -18.56
C THR A 222 40.42 5.73 -17.76
N GLN A 223 40.24 5.96 -16.46
CA GLN A 223 41.29 6.45 -15.57
C GLN A 223 42.38 5.39 -15.32
N GLU A 224 42.00 4.12 -15.16
CA GLU A 224 42.94 3.01 -15.04
C GLU A 224 43.76 2.80 -16.32
N LEU A 225 43.14 2.94 -17.49
CA LEU A 225 43.85 2.92 -18.79
C LEU A 225 44.89 4.05 -18.88
N GLN A 226 44.53 5.27 -18.51
CA GLN A 226 45.44 6.42 -18.50
C GLN A 226 46.60 6.23 -17.49
N LEU A 227 46.31 5.72 -16.29
CA LEU A 227 47.33 5.41 -15.29
C LEU A 227 48.29 4.31 -15.74
N SER A 228 47.77 3.29 -16.43
CA SER A 228 48.56 2.21 -17.03
C SER A 228 49.49 2.74 -18.13
N GLU A 229 49.01 3.63 -18.99
CA GLU A 229 49.83 4.29 -20.01
C GLU A 229 50.93 5.17 -19.39
N LEU A 230 50.60 5.97 -18.37
CA LEU A 230 51.55 6.83 -17.66
C LEU A 230 52.61 6.02 -16.91
N THR A 231 52.24 4.92 -16.26
CA THR A 231 53.19 4.03 -15.58
C THR A 231 54.05 3.23 -16.56
N ARG A 232 53.50 2.86 -17.72
CA ARG A 232 54.28 2.23 -18.80
C ARG A 232 55.29 3.20 -19.39
N ASN A 233 54.95 4.47 -19.56
CA ASN A 233 55.87 5.50 -20.04
C ASN A 233 56.94 5.89 -18.99
N ASN A 234 56.60 5.88 -17.70
CA ASN A 234 57.57 6.18 -16.63
C ASN A 234 58.58 5.06 -16.35
N LYS A 235 58.31 3.80 -16.76
CA LYS A 235 59.26 2.68 -16.62
C LYS A 235 60.29 2.58 -17.75
N VAL A 236 60.21 3.44 -18.78
CA VAL A 236 61.09 3.41 -19.97
C VAL A 236 62.16 4.53 -19.92
N LEU A 237 62.29 5.22 -18.78
CA LEU A 237 63.39 6.16 -18.47
C LEU A 237 64.29 5.57 -17.39
#